data_AF-A0A7W1BRH7-F1
#
_entry.id   AF-A0A7W1BRH7-F1
#
_cell.length_a   1.000
_cell.length_b   1.000
_cell.length_c   1.000
_cell.angle_alpha   90.00
_cell.angle_beta   90.00
_cell.angle_gamma   90.00
#
_symmetry.space_group_name_H-M   'P 1'
#
loop_
_entity.id
_entity.type
_entity.pdbx_description
1 polymer ?
#
loop_
_entity_poly.entity_id
_entity_poly.type
_entity_poly.pdbx_seq_one_letter_code
_entity_poly.pdbx_strand_id
1 'polypeptide(L)'
;MSAQTNTYPVTIDDRQPLAQLIEAGGYDQVNGKITEASFPMQRGGLAERELTLVHLSRVASTDEVEHALDELSLRSAKIEELLAFGATYPQAQRQFPIVALGSIETSYRRRPFLWGSPRVRHLDLRFDEKIWSGNIRFLTVRR
;
A
#
# COMPACT_ATOMS: atom_id res chain seq x y z
N MET A 1 7.94 -17.62 13.93
CA MET A 1 8.77 -16.43 13.63
C MET A 1 7.89 -15.22 13.85
N SER A 2 8.31 -14.25 14.66
CA SER A 2 7.45 -13.12 15.05
C SER A 2 7.53 -12.02 13.99
N ALA A 3 6.42 -11.70 13.32
CA ALA A 3 6.34 -10.52 12.46
C ALA A 3 6.45 -9.24 13.32
N GLN A 4 7.23 -8.26 12.87
CA GLN A 4 7.26 -6.94 13.49
C GLN A 4 6.13 -6.08 12.90
N THR A 5 5.34 -5.45 13.77
CA THR A 5 4.21 -4.58 13.40
C THR A 5 4.34 -3.21 14.05
N ASN A 6 4.36 -2.16 13.24
CA ASN A 6 4.25 -0.78 13.69
C ASN A 6 2.90 -0.22 13.23
N THR A 7 2.17 0.46 14.12
CA THR A 7 0.87 1.07 13.82
C THR A 7 1.00 2.53 13.45
N TYR A 8 0.21 2.97 12.47
CA TYR A 8 0.22 4.30 11.87
C TYR A 8 -1.21 4.82 11.72
N PRO A 9 -1.65 5.76 12.56
CA PRO A 9 -2.97 6.37 12.41
C PRO A 9 -3.00 7.22 11.14
N VAL A 10 -4.09 7.12 10.37
CA VAL A 10 -4.37 7.99 9.23
C VAL A 10 -5.84 8.39 9.21
N THR A 11 -6.11 9.52 8.58
CA THR A 11 -7.46 9.92 8.19
C THR A 11 -7.56 9.82 6.68
N ILE A 12 -8.60 9.14 6.20
CA ILE A 12 -8.85 8.94 4.77
C ILE A 12 -10.15 9.64 4.42
N ASP A 13 -10.11 10.52 3.43
CA ASP A 13 -11.32 11.14 2.87
C ASP A 13 -11.70 10.44 1.57
N ASP A 14 -12.49 9.37 1.68
CA ASP A 14 -12.95 8.54 0.56
C ASP A 14 -13.96 9.26 -0.34
N ARG A 15 -14.24 10.56 -0.09
CA ARG A 15 -15.01 11.41 -1.00
C ARG A 15 -14.12 12.02 -2.09
N GLN A 16 -12.82 12.10 -1.83
CA GLN A 16 -11.86 12.63 -2.79
C GLN A 16 -11.68 11.65 -3.97
N PRO A 17 -11.63 12.14 -5.21
CA PRO A 17 -11.26 11.31 -6.35
C PRO A 17 -9.83 10.82 -6.22
N LEU A 18 -9.50 9.72 -6.90
CA LEU A 18 -8.18 9.07 -6.80
C LEU A 18 -7.05 10.07 -7.10
N ALA A 19 -7.27 10.94 -8.08
CA ALA A 19 -6.32 11.97 -8.48
C ALA A 19 -5.96 12.94 -7.33
N GLN A 20 -6.92 13.32 -6.48
CA GLN A 20 -6.66 14.19 -5.33
C GLN A 20 -5.86 13.47 -4.24
N LEU A 21 -6.15 12.19 -4.00
CA LEU A 21 -5.36 11.38 -3.07
C LEU A 21 -3.91 11.20 -3.55
N ILE A 22 -3.71 11.07 -4.87
CA ILE A 22 -2.38 11.03 -5.48
C ILE A 22 -1.66 12.38 -5.32
N GLU A 23 -2.34 13.49 -5.61
CA GLU A 23 -1.80 14.84 -5.47
C GLU A 23 -1.38 15.15 -4.03
N ALA A 24 -2.23 14.81 -3.05
CA ALA A 24 -1.92 14.93 -1.63
C ALA A 24 -0.67 14.13 -1.22
N GLY A 25 -0.38 13.03 -1.92
CA GLY A 25 0.82 12.24 -1.72
C GLY A 25 2.12 12.93 -2.15
N GLY A 26 2.07 13.90 -3.06
CA GLY A 26 3.22 14.69 -3.51
C GLY A 26 4.36 13.87 -4.12
N TYR A 27 4.03 12.84 -4.89
CA TYR A 27 5.02 11.95 -5.53
C TYR A 27 5.73 12.65 -6.69
N ASP A 28 7.02 12.37 -6.85
CA ASP A 28 7.82 12.89 -7.97
C ASP A 28 7.50 12.14 -9.27
N GLN A 29 7.11 10.87 -9.16
CA GLN A 29 6.69 10.04 -10.28
C GLN A 29 5.48 9.17 -9.91
N VAL A 30 4.50 9.13 -10.81
CA VAL A 30 3.29 8.33 -10.68
C VAL A 30 3.14 7.46 -11.93
N ASN A 31 2.91 6.17 -11.74
CA ASN A 31 2.63 5.28 -12.84
C ASN A 31 1.27 5.63 -13.48
N GLY A 32 1.27 5.94 -14.77
CA GLY A 32 0.06 6.37 -15.50
C GLY A 32 -1.04 5.31 -15.65
N LYS A 33 -0.83 4.07 -15.19
CA LYS A 33 -1.87 3.04 -15.08
C LYS A 33 -2.61 3.07 -13.74
N ILE A 34 -2.20 3.92 -12.80
CA ILE A 34 -2.92 4.15 -11.55
C ILE A 34 -4.02 5.18 -11.83
N THR A 35 -5.17 4.67 -12.23
CA THR A 35 -6.35 5.45 -12.62
C THR A 35 -7.59 4.89 -11.93
N GLU A 36 -8.68 5.66 -11.86
CA GLU A 36 -9.94 5.18 -11.27
C GLU A 36 -10.51 3.97 -12.02
N ALA A 37 -10.26 3.86 -13.33
CA ALA A 37 -10.67 2.69 -14.10
C ALA A 37 -9.92 1.41 -13.68
N SER A 38 -8.65 1.54 -13.29
CA SER A 38 -7.83 0.43 -12.79
C SER A 38 -8.05 0.15 -11.31
N PHE A 39 -8.42 1.16 -10.54
CA PHE A 39 -8.62 1.11 -9.10
C PHE A 39 -9.89 1.85 -8.70
N PRO A 40 -11.07 1.24 -8.89
CA PRO A 40 -12.33 1.85 -8.49
C PRO A 40 -12.40 1.93 -6.96
N MET A 41 -12.53 3.16 -6.44
CA MET A 41 -12.62 3.40 -4.99
C MET A 41 -14.09 3.40 -4.53
N GLN A 42 -14.32 2.83 -3.35
CA GLN A 42 -15.62 2.91 -2.69
C GLN A 42 -15.72 4.24 -1.96
N ARG A 43 -16.75 5.04 -2.25
CA ARG A 43 -16.95 6.32 -1.58
C ARG A 43 -17.62 6.13 -0.24
N GLY A 44 -16.86 6.32 0.85
CA GLY A 44 -17.29 6.01 2.21
C GLY A 44 -17.43 7.20 3.16
N GLY A 45 -16.99 8.40 2.77
CA GLY A 45 -16.90 9.55 3.67
C GLY A 45 -15.50 9.69 4.30
N LEU A 46 -15.44 10.33 5.46
CA LEU A 46 -14.20 10.46 6.22
C LEU A 46 -14.06 9.25 7.16
N ALA A 47 -12.91 8.58 7.13
CA ALA A 47 -12.65 7.40 7.93
C ALA A 47 -11.28 7.49 8.64
N GLU A 48 -11.28 7.30 9.96
CA GLU A 48 -10.05 7.06 10.70
C GLU A 48 -9.69 5.57 10.61
N ARG A 49 -8.39 5.31 10.37
CA ARG A 49 -7.86 3.96 10.22
C ARG A 49 -6.53 3.83 10.95
N GLU A 50 -6.37 2.69 11.62
CA GLU A 50 -5.09 2.25 12.14
C GLU A 50 -4.44 1.31 11.12
N LEU A 51 -3.43 1.83 10.42
CA LEU A 51 -2.66 1.05 9.46
C LEU A 51 -1.49 0.36 10.15
N THR A 52 -1.10 -0.80 9.66
CA THR A 52 0.06 -1.53 10.16
C THR A 52 1.01 -1.86 9.02
N LEU A 53 2.32 -1.71 9.25
CA LEU A 53 3.32 -2.24 8.34
C LEU A 53 3.79 -3.60 8.82
N VAL A 54 3.53 -4.64 8.02
CA VAL A 54 3.99 -6.01 8.27
C VAL A 54 5.26 -6.28 7.47
N HIS A 55 6.27 -6.83 8.13
CA HIS A 55 7.53 -7.21 7.51
C HIS A 55 7.87 -8.68 7.82
N LEU A 56 7.87 -9.53 6.79
CA LEU A 56 8.11 -10.98 6.94
C LEU A 56 9.59 -11.37 7.07
N SER A 57 10.52 -10.45 6.79
CA SER A 57 11.98 -10.71 6.82
C SER A 57 12.47 -11.90 5.99
N ARG A 58 11.67 -12.34 5.00
CA ARG A 58 12.00 -13.42 4.07
C ARG A 58 11.36 -13.16 2.72
N VAL A 59 11.81 -13.91 1.72
CA VAL A 59 11.09 -14.01 0.45
C VAL A 59 9.78 -14.75 0.68
N ALA A 60 8.69 -14.26 0.09
CA ALA A 60 7.36 -14.87 0.22
C ALA A 60 6.53 -14.70 -1.07
N SER A 61 5.67 -15.65 -1.38
CA SER A 61 4.61 -15.50 -2.39
C SER A 61 3.47 -14.62 -1.88
N THR A 62 2.56 -14.19 -2.76
CA THR A 62 1.34 -13.49 -2.32
C THR A 62 0.51 -14.33 -1.36
N ASP A 63 0.31 -15.62 -1.65
CA ASP A 63 -0.46 -16.53 -0.79
C ASP A 63 0.17 -16.68 0.60
N GLU A 64 1.50 -16.77 0.68
CA GLU A 64 2.20 -16.82 1.96
C GLU A 64 2.07 -15.52 2.75
N VAL A 65 2.05 -14.37 2.07
CA VAL A 65 1.82 -13.08 2.71
C VAL A 65 0.40 -13.00 3.23
N GLU A 66 -0.59 -13.30 2.40
CA GLU A 66 -2.01 -13.27 2.79
C GLU A 66 -2.27 -14.22 3.97
N HIS A 67 -1.71 -15.44 3.95
CA HIS A 67 -1.80 -16.38 5.07
C HIS A 67 -1.21 -15.78 6.36
N ALA A 68 -0.03 -15.16 6.29
CA ALA A 68 0.57 -14.50 7.45
C ALA A 68 -0.26 -13.32 7.97
N LEU A 69 -0.95 -12.59 7.08
CA LEU A 69 -1.86 -11.51 7.50
C LEU A 69 -3.11 -12.07 8.18
N ASP A 70 -3.63 -13.19 7.70
CA ASP A 70 -4.77 -13.89 8.30
C ASP A 70 -4.47 -14.34 9.75
N GLU A 71 -3.30 -14.94 9.98
CA GLU A 71 -2.84 -15.33 11.32
C GLU A 71 -2.76 -14.13 12.28
N LEU A 72 -2.46 -12.94 11.75
CA LEU A 72 -2.41 -11.69 12.50
C LEU A 72 -3.77 -10.97 12.62
N SER A 73 -4.85 -11.55 12.09
CA SER A 73 -6.16 -10.90 11.99
C SER A 73 -6.13 -9.54 11.29
N LEU A 74 -5.27 -9.40 10.29
CA LEU A 74 -5.10 -8.21 9.47
C LEU A 74 -5.70 -8.44 8.08
N ARG A 75 -6.19 -7.38 7.45
CA ARG A 75 -6.49 -7.38 6.01
C ARG A 75 -5.46 -6.56 5.27
N SER A 76 -5.21 -6.91 4.02
CA SER A 76 -4.38 -6.10 3.12
C SER A 76 -5.01 -4.71 2.92
N ALA A 77 -4.17 -3.68 2.93
CA ALA A 77 -4.62 -2.32 2.65
C ALA A 77 -5.00 -2.15 1.18
N LYS A 78 -5.97 -1.28 0.92
CA LYS A 78 -6.38 -0.83 -0.41
C LYS A 78 -5.56 0.39 -0.86
N ILE A 79 -5.73 0.83 -2.10
CA ILE A 79 -4.96 1.94 -2.67
C ILE A 79 -5.24 3.26 -1.96
N GLU A 80 -6.47 3.55 -1.56
CA GLU A 80 -6.84 4.76 -0.82
C GLU A 80 -6.08 4.86 0.52
N GLU A 81 -5.91 3.71 1.19
CA GLU A 81 -5.13 3.57 2.42
C GLU A 81 -3.63 3.74 2.17
N LEU A 82 -3.12 3.20 1.06
CA LEU A 82 -1.74 3.42 0.63
C LEU A 82 -1.44 4.89 0.36
N LEU A 83 -2.34 5.59 -0.31
CA LEU A 83 -2.17 7.00 -0.66
C LEU A 83 -2.25 7.89 0.58
N ALA A 84 -3.23 7.65 1.46
CA ALA A 84 -3.32 8.35 2.74
C ALA A 84 -2.08 8.12 3.60
N PHE A 85 -1.56 6.89 3.62
CA PHE A 85 -0.31 6.57 4.29
C PHE A 85 0.89 7.33 3.69
N GLY A 86 1.03 7.35 2.36
CA GLY A 86 2.12 8.03 1.66
C GLY A 86 2.09 9.56 1.80
N ALA A 87 0.90 10.14 1.91
CA ALA A 87 0.70 11.55 2.23
C ALA A 87 1.08 11.87 3.69
N THR A 88 0.63 11.05 4.64
CA THR A 88 0.83 11.27 6.08
C THR A 88 2.26 10.97 6.52
N TYR A 89 2.87 9.92 5.98
CA TYR A 89 4.19 9.41 6.37
C TYR A 89 5.15 9.34 5.17
N PRO A 90 5.47 10.48 4.54
CA PRO A 90 6.20 10.53 3.27
C PRO A 90 7.62 9.94 3.34
N GLN A 91 8.20 9.86 4.55
CA GLN A 91 9.55 9.32 4.75
C GLN A 91 9.60 7.80 4.76
N ALA A 92 8.48 7.11 5.04
CA ALA A 92 8.48 5.65 5.19
C ALA A 92 8.88 4.95 3.89
N GLN A 93 8.33 5.37 2.75
CA GLN A 93 8.64 4.78 1.44
C GLN A 93 10.09 4.98 0.96
N ARG A 94 10.85 5.91 1.59
CA ARG A 94 12.27 6.11 1.29
C ARG A 94 13.17 5.10 1.98
N GLN A 95 12.67 4.43 3.02
CA GLN A 95 13.41 3.42 3.77
C GLN A 95 13.23 2.02 3.17
N PHE A 96 12.04 1.73 2.68
CA PHE A 96 11.69 0.44 2.09
C PHE A 96 10.46 0.58 1.18
N PRO A 97 10.29 -0.31 0.18
CA PRO A 97 9.05 -0.38 -0.58
C PRO A 97 7.86 -0.82 0.28
N ILE A 98 6.69 -0.21 0.05
CA ILE A 98 5.45 -0.46 0.79
C ILE A 98 4.35 -0.84 -0.19
N VAL A 99 3.79 -2.04 -0.05
CA VAL A 99 2.81 -2.59 -1.00
C VAL A 99 1.42 -2.63 -0.35
N ALA A 100 0.40 -2.27 -1.11
CA ALA A 100 -1.01 -2.49 -0.75
C ALA A 100 -1.58 -3.67 -1.54
N LEU A 101 -1.56 -4.86 -0.92
CA LEU A 101 -2.05 -6.09 -1.56
C LEU A 101 -3.57 -6.08 -1.74
N GLY A 102 -4.34 -5.25 -1.03
CA GLY A 102 -5.80 -5.22 -1.13
C GLY A 102 -6.31 -4.60 -2.43
N SER A 103 -5.42 -4.13 -3.30
CA SER A 103 -5.76 -3.56 -4.61
C SER A 103 -4.93 -4.21 -5.71
N ILE A 104 -5.57 -4.51 -6.84
CA ILE A 104 -4.92 -5.13 -7.99
C ILE A 104 -5.43 -4.48 -9.29
N GLU A 105 -4.49 -4.08 -10.13
CA GLU A 105 -4.73 -3.73 -11.52
C GLU A 105 -4.90 -5.03 -12.30
N THR A 106 -6.09 -5.25 -12.86
CA THR A 106 -6.51 -6.56 -13.36
C THR A 106 -5.89 -6.96 -14.69
N SER A 107 -5.51 -6.02 -15.56
CA SER A 107 -5.01 -6.34 -16.91
C SER A 107 -3.68 -7.09 -16.88
N TYR A 108 -2.81 -6.75 -15.93
CA TYR A 108 -1.48 -7.36 -15.79
C TYR A 108 -1.20 -7.90 -14.39
N ARG A 109 -2.24 -7.99 -13.54
CA ARG A 109 -2.15 -8.43 -12.14
C ARG A 109 -1.04 -7.70 -11.38
N ARG A 110 -1.15 -6.37 -11.30
CA ARG A 110 -0.15 -5.55 -10.60
C ARG A 110 -0.72 -4.89 -9.36
N ARG A 111 0.04 -4.90 -8.27
CA ARG A 111 -0.32 -4.27 -6.99
C ARG A 111 0.30 -2.87 -6.90
N PRO A 112 -0.43 -1.87 -6.38
CA PRO A 112 0.13 -0.55 -6.14
C PRO A 112 1.13 -0.60 -4.99
N PHE A 113 2.22 0.16 -5.14
CA PHE A 113 3.23 0.26 -4.11
C PHE A 113 3.92 1.62 -4.11
N LEU A 114 4.40 2.01 -2.94
CA LEU A 114 5.23 3.18 -2.72
C LEU A 114 6.69 2.75 -2.62
N TRP A 115 7.58 3.50 -3.24
CA TRP A 115 9.01 3.34 -3.04
C TRP A 115 9.72 4.66 -3.29
N GLY A 116 11.02 4.71 -3.01
CA GLY A 116 11.79 5.91 -3.25
C GLY A 116 13.25 5.74 -2.93
N SER A 117 13.99 6.79 -3.24
CA SER A 117 15.34 7.01 -2.75
C SER A 117 15.32 8.19 -1.78
N PRO A 118 16.46 8.58 -1.19
CA PRO A 118 16.53 9.80 -0.39
C PRO A 118 16.05 11.07 -1.12
N ARG A 119 16.06 11.08 -2.46
CA ARG A 119 15.72 12.25 -3.28
C ARG A 119 14.40 12.18 -4.01
N VAL A 120 13.86 10.98 -4.25
CA VAL A 120 12.66 10.81 -5.08
C VAL A 120 11.67 9.83 -4.44
N ARG A 121 10.39 10.09 -4.66
CA ARG A 121 9.25 9.30 -4.22
C ARG A 121 8.40 8.88 -5.42
N HIS A 122 8.13 7.60 -5.48
CA HIS A 122 7.37 6.97 -6.56
C HIS A 122 6.10 6.33 -6.01
N LEU A 123 5.03 6.46 -6.78
CA LEU A 123 3.82 5.66 -6.71
C LEU A 123 3.75 4.80 -7.97
N ASP A 124 3.89 3.49 -7.83
CA ASP A 124 4.13 2.59 -8.96
C ASP A 124 3.39 1.25 -8.83
N LEU A 125 3.53 0.38 -9.82
CA LEU A 125 2.87 -0.92 -9.92
C LEU A 125 3.89 -2.05 -9.96
N ARG A 126 3.67 -3.10 -9.16
CA ARG A 126 4.52 -4.29 -9.11
C ARG A 126 3.72 -5.54 -9.45
N PHE A 127 4.30 -6.41 -10.28
CA PHE A 127 3.67 -7.68 -10.67
C PHE A 127 3.46 -8.61 -9.47
N ASP A 128 2.26 -9.16 -9.38
CA ASP A 128 1.79 -10.10 -8.35
C ASP A 128 2.38 -11.51 -8.51
N GLU A 129 2.76 -11.90 -9.72
CA GLU A 129 3.32 -13.23 -10.05
C GLU A 129 4.78 -13.43 -9.58
N LYS A 130 5.38 -12.39 -9.00
CA LYS A 130 6.76 -12.46 -8.50
C LYS A 130 6.77 -12.63 -7.00
N ILE A 131 7.75 -13.40 -6.52
CA ILE A 131 8.11 -13.44 -5.11
C ILE A 131 8.40 -12.02 -4.57
N TRP A 132 7.85 -11.73 -3.40
CA TRP A 132 8.09 -10.50 -2.66
C TRP A 132 9.45 -10.61 -1.97
N SER A 133 10.32 -9.62 -2.20
CA SER A 133 11.64 -9.60 -1.58
C SER A 133 11.54 -9.31 -0.08
N GLY A 134 12.48 -9.84 0.70
CA GLY A 134 12.50 -9.69 2.16
C GLY A 134 12.71 -8.26 2.67
N ASN A 135 12.83 -7.24 1.79
CA ASN A 135 12.90 -5.82 2.17
C ASN A 135 11.54 -5.09 2.05
N ILE A 136 10.48 -5.76 1.60
CA ILE A 136 9.17 -5.15 1.38
C ILE A 136 8.37 -5.12 2.68
N ARG A 137 7.63 -4.03 2.87
CA ARG A 137 6.60 -3.91 3.90
C ARG A 137 5.23 -4.01 3.25
N PHE A 138 4.33 -4.74 3.88
CA PHE A 138 2.94 -4.84 3.46
C PHE A 138 2.11 -3.92 4.34
N LEU A 139 1.40 -2.98 3.70
CA LEU A 139 0.48 -2.12 4.41
C LEU A 139 -0.82 -2.90 4.64
N THR A 140 -1.28 -2.87 5.88
CA THR A 140 -2.45 -3.61 6.32
C THR A 140 -3.34 -2.76 7.21
N VAL A 141 -4.55 -3.22 7.42
CA VAL A 141 -5.52 -2.63 8.34
C VAL A 141 -6.04 -3.70 9.27
N ARG A 142 -6.33 -3.32 10.52
CA ARG A 142 -7.06 -4.20 11.44
C ARG A 142 -8.42 -4.58 10.84
N ARG A 143 -8.79 -5.84 10.98
CA ARG A 143 -10.15 -6.31 10.64
C ARG A 143 -11.20 -5.73 11.55
#